data_AF-A0A0M9GSN8-F1
#
_entry.id   AF-A0A0M9GSN8-F1
#
_cell.length_a   1.000
_cell.length_b   1.000
_cell.length_c   1.000
_cell.angle_alpha   90.00
_cell.angle_beta   90.00
_cell.angle_gamma   90.00
#
_symmetry.space_group_name_H-M   'P 1'
#
loop_
_entity.id
_entity.type
_entity.pdbx_description
1 polymer ?
#
loop_
_entity_poly.entity_id
_entity_poly.type
_entity_poly.pdbx_seq_one_letter_code
_entity_poly.pdbx_strand_id
1 'polypeptide(L)'
;MNFFGGPTKVEDERIVTAQNKIYREIYFFVMAICLISIGFKFYQYGFGVSSIHTELAILILQGAYYTARGASMGVLSDEVEMHDRKSKVPMKWKTLFWGGASGVILAIFFGLNSAFNYADTTAQAYSYFFMVFFVSLMIYIPFLVLLSGSTFHAAMNRSKKAAEKELDEDELER
;
A
#
# COMPACT_ATOMS: atom_id res chain seq x y z
N MET A 1 -43.69 10.72 9.59
CA MET A 1 -43.98 10.75 8.13
C MET A 1 -42.64 10.65 7.40
N ASN A 2 -42.28 9.44 6.94
CA ASN A 2 -41.14 9.21 6.05
C ASN A 2 -41.63 9.44 4.62
N PHE A 3 -41.16 10.50 3.95
CA PHE A 3 -41.65 10.87 2.62
C PHE A 3 -40.76 10.37 1.46
N PHE A 4 -39.65 9.67 1.76
CA PHE A 4 -38.79 9.08 0.72
C PHE A 4 -38.31 7.67 1.11
N GLY A 5 -39.26 6.80 1.46
CA GLY A 5 -39.05 5.35 1.44
C GLY A 5 -39.21 4.84 0.01
N GLY A 6 -38.16 4.92 -0.80
CA GLY A 6 -38.10 4.16 -2.05
C GLY A 6 -37.92 2.67 -1.74
N PRO A 7 -38.52 1.74 -2.50
CA PRO A 7 -38.23 0.32 -2.35
C PRO A 7 -36.73 0.09 -2.54
N THR A 8 -36.11 -0.71 -1.68
CA THR A 8 -34.76 -1.23 -1.88
C THR A 8 -34.71 -1.83 -3.28
N LYS A 9 -34.03 -1.13 -4.20
CA LYS A 9 -33.80 -1.63 -5.54
C LYS A 9 -32.96 -2.89 -5.35
N VAL A 10 -33.54 -4.05 -5.61
CA VAL A 10 -32.78 -5.30 -5.67
C VAL A 10 -31.82 -5.12 -6.83
N GLU A 11 -30.58 -4.74 -6.54
CA GLU A 11 -29.53 -4.64 -7.53
C GLU A 11 -29.08 -6.05 -7.89
N ASP A 12 -28.92 -6.30 -9.19
CA ASP A 12 -28.45 -7.60 -9.66
C ASP A 12 -26.99 -7.80 -9.22
N GLU A 13 -26.77 -8.78 -8.35
CA GLU A 13 -25.44 -9.15 -7.83
C GLU A 13 -24.42 -9.42 -8.95
N ARG A 14 -24.87 -9.90 -10.12
CA ARG A 14 -24.00 -10.11 -11.28
C ARG A 14 -23.46 -8.79 -11.82
N ILE A 15 -24.30 -7.76 -11.87
CA ILE A 15 -23.92 -6.43 -12.34
C ILE A 15 -22.97 -5.77 -11.34
N VAL A 16 -23.29 -5.82 -10.04
CA VAL A 16 -22.44 -5.26 -8.97
C VAL A 16 -21.07 -5.94 -8.94
N THR A 17 -21.04 -7.27 -9.09
CA THR A 17 -19.78 -8.04 -9.15
C THR A 17 -18.93 -7.64 -10.36
N ALA A 18 -19.56 -7.47 -11.53
CA ALA A 18 -18.86 -7.02 -12.73
C ALA A 18 -18.30 -5.60 -12.57
N GLN A 19 -19.07 -4.68 -11.98
CA GLN A 19 -18.62 -3.32 -11.69
C GLN A 19 -17.44 -3.31 -10.71
N ASN A 20 -17.50 -4.10 -9.63
CA ASN A 20 -16.40 -4.22 -8.67
C ASN A 20 -15.10 -4.73 -9.32
N LYS A 21 -15.21 -5.64 -10.28
CA LYS A 21 -14.06 -6.11 -11.06
C LYS A 21 -13.45 -4.97 -11.90
N ILE A 22 -14.29 -4.19 -12.58
CA ILE A 22 -13.86 -3.03 -13.37
C ILE A 22 -13.20 -1.98 -12.46
N TYR A 23 -13.78 -1.67 -11.29
CA TYR A 23 -13.18 -0.73 -10.33
C TYR A 23 -11.81 -1.19 -9.85
N ARG A 24 -11.64 -2.50 -9.62
CA ARG A 24 -10.34 -3.09 -9.30
C ARG A 24 -9.34 -2.96 -10.45
N GLU A 25 -9.77 -3.14 -11.69
CA GLU A 25 -8.91 -2.94 -12.87
C GLU A 25 -8.50 -1.48 -13.03
N ILE A 26 -9.43 -0.53 -12.85
CA ILE A 26 -9.16 0.91 -12.86
C ILE A 26 -8.16 1.27 -11.75
N TYR A 27 -8.30 0.69 -10.55
CA TYR A 27 -7.34 0.89 -9.46
C TYR A 27 -5.91 0.55 -9.90
N PHE A 28 -5.69 -0.64 -10.48
CA PHE A 28 -4.38 -1.05 -10.96
C PHE A 28 -3.89 -0.20 -12.13
N PHE A 29 -4.80 0.23 -13.02
CA PHE A 29 -4.46 1.09 -14.14
C PHE A 29 -3.97 2.47 -13.70
N VAL A 30 -4.66 3.10 -12.74
CA VAL A 30 -4.23 4.38 -12.14
C VAL A 30 -2.88 4.25 -11.46
N MET A 31 -2.64 3.18 -10.70
CA MET A 31 -1.34 2.92 -10.10
C MET A 31 -0.24 2.80 -11.16
N ALA A 32 -0.48 2.04 -12.23
CA ALA A 32 0.49 1.87 -13.31
C ALA A 32 0.83 3.19 -14.00
N ILE A 33 -0.18 4.03 -14.31
CA ILE A 33 0.04 5.36 -14.90
C ILE A 33 0.87 6.25 -13.98
N CYS A 34 0.58 6.26 -12.68
CA CYS A 34 1.35 7.07 -11.72
C CYS A 34 2.81 6.62 -11.65
N LEU A 35 3.07 5.31 -11.62
CA LEU A 35 4.43 4.77 -11.62
C LEU A 35 5.19 5.08 -12.91
N ILE A 36 4.53 4.96 -14.07
CA ILE A 36 5.12 5.33 -15.36
C ILE A 36 5.40 6.84 -15.41
N SER A 37 4.49 7.68 -14.92
CA SER A 37 4.68 9.14 -14.84
C SER A 37 5.90 9.50 -13.98
N ILE A 38 6.05 8.86 -12.81
CA ILE A 38 7.22 9.06 -11.94
C ILE A 38 8.51 8.66 -12.67
N GLY A 39 8.53 7.49 -13.31
CA GLY A 39 9.70 7.02 -14.07
C GLY A 39 10.06 7.96 -15.23
N PHE A 40 9.06 8.45 -15.97
CA PHE A 40 9.25 9.41 -17.06
C PHE A 40 9.78 10.75 -16.55
N LYS A 41 9.26 11.27 -15.43
CA LYS A 41 9.74 12.51 -14.82
C LYS A 41 11.20 12.40 -14.36
N PHE A 42 11.58 11.28 -13.74
CA PHE A 42 12.97 11.06 -13.36
C PHE A 42 13.90 10.95 -14.58
N TYR A 43 13.45 10.30 -15.66
CA TYR A 43 14.22 10.19 -16.89
C TYR A 43 14.44 11.56 -17.55
N GLN A 44 13.39 12.37 -17.66
CA GLN A 44 13.44 13.64 -18.41
C GLN A 44 14.08 14.79 -17.62
N TYR A 45 13.78 14.90 -16.32
CA TYR A 45 14.13 16.06 -15.50
C TYR A 45 15.20 15.76 -14.43
N GLY A 46 15.69 14.52 -14.36
CA GLY A 46 16.67 14.09 -13.36
C GLY A 46 16.08 13.97 -11.95
N PHE A 47 16.96 13.75 -10.96
CA PHE A 47 16.58 13.50 -9.57
C PHE A 47 16.13 14.76 -8.80
N GLY A 48 16.21 15.94 -9.41
CA GLY A 48 15.90 17.21 -8.77
C GLY A 48 14.58 17.81 -9.23
N VAL A 49 13.40 17.28 -8.83
CA VAL A 49 12.16 18.01 -9.10
C VAL A 49 11.04 17.86 -8.05
N SER A 50 10.52 19.03 -7.69
CA SER A 50 9.28 19.32 -6.97
C SER A 50 7.98 18.82 -7.65
N SER A 51 8.02 18.04 -8.73
CA SER A 51 6.84 17.75 -9.57
C SER A 51 6.21 16.38 -9.33
N ILE A 52 6.83 15.48 -8.54
CA ILE A 52 6.27 14.12 -8.30
C ILE A 52 5.30 14.06 -7.11
N HIS A 53 5.08 15.17 -6.41
CA HIS A 53 4.24 15.22 -5.21
C HIS A 53 2.81 14.77 -5.48
N THR A 54 2.26 15.11 -6.66
CA THR A 54 0.90 14.74 -7.06
C THR A 54 0.74 13.23 -7.23
N GLU A 55 1.67 12.57 -7.91
CA GLU A 55 1.64 11.12 -8.11
C GLU A 55 1.85 10.38 -6.79
N LEU A 56 2.78 10.88 -5.96
CA LEU A 56 3.01 10.32 -4.63
C LEU A 56 1.77 10.47 -3.74
N ALA A 57 1.11 11.62 -3.77
CA ALA A 57 -0.14 11.85 -3.04
C ALA A 57 -1.25 10.90 -3.50
N ILE A 58 -1.42 10.71 -4.81
CA ILE A 58 -2.41 9.76 -5.35
C ILE A 58 -2.11 8.35 -4.85
N LEU A 59 -0.88 7.87 -4.99
CA LEU A 59 -0.48 6.52 -4.57
C LEU A 59 -0.66 6.29 -3.06
N ILE A 60 -0.26 7.27 -2.23
CA ILE A 60 -0.35 7.17 -0.77
C ILE A 60 -1.81 7.25 -0.32
N LEU A 61 -2.57 8.26 -0.77
CA LEU A 61 -3.95 8.47 -0.33
C LEU A 61 -4.85 7.31 -0.76
N GLN A 62 -4.67 6.82 -1.98
CA GLN A 62 -5.45 5.70 -2.50
C GLN A 62 -5.16 4.41 -1.73
N GLY A 63 -3.88 4.09 -1.49
CA GLY A 63 -3.49 2.91 -0.70
C GLY A 63 -3.97 2.99 0.76
N ALA A 64 -3.87 4.17 1.37
CA ALA A 64 -4.38 4.41 2.72
C ALA A 64 -5.90 4.26 2.78
N TYR A 65 -6.64 4.84 1.84
CA TYR A 65 -8.09 4.72 1.75
C TYR A 65 -8.53 3.27 1.57
N TYR A 66 -7.91 2.54 0.65
CA TYR A 66 -8.21 1.12 0.41
C TYR A 66 -8.00 0.29 1.67
N THR A 67 -6.85 0.46 2.33
CA THR A 67 -6.52 -0.28 3.57
C THR A 67 -7.49 0.05 4.70
N ALA A 68 -7.78 1.34 4.91
CA ALA A 68 -8.69 1.79 5.96
C ALA A 68 -10.12 1.30 5.72
N ARG A 69 -10.61 1.39 4.48
CA ARG A 69 -11.95 0.95 4.10
C ARG A 69 -12.08 -0.57 4.17
N GLY A 70 -11.11 -1.31 3.63
CA GLY A 70 -11.07 -2.77 3.72
C GLY A 70 -11.05 -3.28 5.17
N ALA A 71 -10.28 -2.61 6.04
CA ALA A 71 -10.29 -2.91 7.47
C ALA A 71 -11.60 -2.51 8.17
N SER A 72 -12.33 -1.49 7.71
CA SER A 72 -13.62 -1.14 8.31
C SER A 72 -14.77 -2.06 7.92
N MET A 73 -14.64 -2.80 6.82
CA MET A 73 -15.67 -3.70 6.28
C MET A 73 -15.40 -5.17 6.61
N GLY A 74 -14.47 -5.49 7.51
CA GLY A 74 -14.15 -6.90 7.83
C GLY A 74 -13.32 -7.65 6.77
N VAL A 75 -13.39 -7.22 5.51
CA VAL A 75 -12.76 -7.86 4.32
C VAL A 75 -11.28 -8.20 4.51
N LEU A 76 -10.50 -7.34 5.19
CA LEU A 76 -9.07 -7.61 5.40
C LEU A 76 -8.82 -8.85 6.26
N SER A 77 -9.67 -9.11 7.27
CA SER A 77 -9.58 -10.29 8.12
C SER A 77 -9.86 -11.55 7.31
N ASP A 78 -10.91 -11.52 6.51
CA ASP A 78 -11.33 -12.64 5.65
C ASP A 78 -10.28 -12.93 4.58
N GLU A 79 -9.71 -11.90 3.95
CA GLU A 79 -8.62 -12.05 2.99
C GLU A 79 -7.39 -12.72 3.61
N VAL A 80 -7.02 -12.33 4.84
CA VAL A 80 -5.88 -12.92 5.56
C VAL A 80 -6.17 -14.38 5.92
N GLU A 81 -7.38 -14.69 6.40
CA GLU A 81 -7.76 -16.07 6.73
C GLU A 81 -7.77 -16.96 5.48
N MET A 82 -8.37 -16.49 4.40
CA MET A 82 -8.39 -17.17 3.11
C MET A 82 -6.99 -17.38 2.54
N HIS A 83 -6.12 -16.39 2.67
CA HIS A 83 -4.72 -16.48 2.26
C HIS A 83 -3.96 -17.51 3.11
N ASP A 84 -4.07 -17.45 4.43
CA ASP A 84 -3.32 -18.31 5.34
C ASP A 84 -3.81 -19.76 5.31
N ARG A 85 -5.07 -19.99 4.92
CA ARG A 85 -5.59 -21.34 4.61
C ARG A 85 -5.00 -21.93 3.33
N LYS A 86 -4.74 -21.09 2.33
CA LYS A 86 -4.26 -21.52 1.00
C LYS A 86 -2.73 -21.52 0.90
N SER A 87 -2.05 -20.67 1.65
CA SER A 87 -0.61 -20.41 1.59
C SER A 87 0.12 -20.97 2.81
N LYS A 88 1.31 -21.53 2.58
CA LYS A 88 2.20 -21.95 3.69
C LYS A 88 2.87 -20.77 4.38
N VAL A 89 2.96 -19.61 3.71
CA VAL A 89 3.58 -18.41 4.27
C VAL A 89 2.47 -17.49 4.77
N PRO A 90 2.44 -17.17 6.08
CA PRO A 90 1.45 -16.25 6.63
C PRO A 90 1.51 -14.86 6.01
N MET A 91 0.35 -14.22 5.81
CA MET A 91 0.26 -12.90 5.21
C MET A 91 1.08 -11.85 5.98
N LYS A 92 1.17 -11.96 7.31
CA LYS A 92 2.03 -11.11 8.16
C LYS A 92 3.49 -11.07 7.70
N TRP A 93 4.05 -12.21 7.32
CA TRP A 93 5.45 -12.31 6.89
C TRP A 93 5.64 -11.68 5.52
N LYS A 94 4.64 -11.82 4.63
CA LYS A 94 4.65 -11.17 3.32
C LYS A 94 4.63 -9.64 3.47
N THR A 95 3.82 -9.11 4.39
CA THR A 95 3.76 -7.66 4.68
C THR A 95 5.08 -7.13 5.25
N LEU A 96 5.68 -7.85 6.20
CA LEU A 96 6.99 -7.48 6.76
C LEU A 96 8.09 -7.54 5.70
N PHE A 97 8.09 -8.57 4.86
CA PHE A 97 9.03 -8.70 3.75
C PHE A 97 8.92 -7.54 2.76
N TRP A 98 7.70 -7.14 2.38
CA TRP A 98 7.49 -5.97 1.53
C TRP A 98 7.94 -4.66 2.19
N GLY A 99 7.76 -4.50 3.51
CA GLY A 99 8.29 -3.38 4.28
C GLY A 99 9.82 -3.35 4.32
N GLY A 100 10.47 -4.50 4.45
CA GLY A 100 11.92 -4.61 4.39
C GLY A 100 12.46 -4.33 2.98
N ALA A 101 11.82 -4.90 1.95
CA ALA A 101 12.19 -4.70 0.55
C ALA A 101 12.07 -3.22 0.13
N SER A 102 11.03 -2.51 0.56
CA SER A 102 10.91 -1.07 0.30
C SER A 102 12.01 -0.26 0.97
N GLY A 103 12.45 -0.66 2.18
CA GLY A 103 13.62 -0.07 2.84
C GLY A 103 14.92 -0.27 2.07
N VAL A 104 15.14 -1.45 1.49
CA VAL A 104 16.29 -1.70 0.60
C VAL A 104 16.24 -0.82 -0.64
N ILE A 105 15.07 -0.70 -1.28
CA ILE A 105 14.88 0.14 -2.47
C ILE A 105 15.20 1.60 -2.15
N LEU A 106 14.72 2.13 -1.01
CA LEU A 106 15.06 3.49 -0.58
C LEU A 106 16.54 3.65 -0.27
N ALA A 107 17.19 2.67 0.35
CA ALA A 107 18.61 2.73 0.63
C ALA A 107 19.45 2.80 -0.66
N ILE A 108 19.09 2.00 -1.67
CA ILE A 108 19.72 2.08 -3.00
C ILE A 108 19.49 3.48 -3.60
N PHE A 109 18.26 3.98 -3.55
CA PHE A 109 17.92 5.29 -4.08
C PHE A 109 18.75 6.42 -3.44
N PHE A 110 18.84 6.47 -2.11
CA PHE A 110 19.64 7.48 -1.41
C PHE A 110 21.15 7.29 -1.64
N GLY A 111 21.64 6.06 -1.70
CA GLY A 111 23.02 5.77 -2.06
C GLY A 111 23.37 6.29 -3.45
N LEU A 112 22.55 6.00 -4.46
CA LEU A 112 22.73 6.49 -5.83
C LEU A 112 22.65 8.02 -5.89
N ASN A 113 21.67 8.62 -5.22
CA ASN A 113 21.53 10.07 -5.14
C ASN A 113 22.77 10.72 -4.51
N SER A 114 23.34 10.10 -3.47
CA SER A 114 24.59 10.56 -2.85
C SER A 114 25.78 10.48 -3.81
N ALA A 115 25.90 9.38 -4.56
CA ALA A 115 27.00 9.16 -5.46
C ALA A 115 26.96 10.07 -6.70
N PHE A 116 25.77 10.30 -7.26
CA PHE A 116 25.63 11.11 -8.48
C PHE A 116 25.64 12.61 -8.24
N ASN A 117 25.13 13.09 -7.10
CA ASN A 117 24.98 14.53 -6.87
C ASN A 117 26.08 15.16 -6.00
N TYR A 118 26.84 14.35 -5.24
CA TYR A 118 27.79 14.89 -4.24
C TYR A 118 29.23 14.44 -4.40
N ALA A 119 29.54 13.48 -5.29
CA ALA A 119 30.91 13.01 -5.50
C ALA A 119 31.55 13.69 -6.71
N ASP A 120 32.77 14.19 -6.53
CA ASP A 120 33.55 14.84 -7.60
C ASP A 120 34.43 13.83 -8.36
N THR A 121 34.76 12.70 -7.74
CA THR A 121 35.59 11.64 -8.33
C THR A 121 34.93 10.26 -8.22
N THR A 122 35.31 9.34 -9.11
CA THR A 122 34.77 7.97 -9.12
C THR A 122 35.05 7.21 -7.81
N ALA A 123 36.24 7.38 -7.23
CA ALA A 123 36.58 6.74 -5.95
C ALA A 123 35.70 7.28 -4.81
N GLN A 124 35.45 8.59 -4.79
CA GLN A 124 34.57 9.23 -3.82
C GLN A 124 33.11 8.80 -4.01
N ALA A 125 32.66 8.60 -5.26
CA ALA A 125 31.30 8.13 -5.56
C ALA A 125 31.02 6.75 -4.96
N TYR A 126 31.96 5.81 -5.06
CA TYR A 126 31.83 4.50 -4.38
C TYR A 126 31.77 4.64 -2.86
N SER A 127 32.65 5.46 -2.28
CA SER A 127 32.66 5.67 -0.83
C SER A 127 31.34 6.28 -0.34
N TYR A 128 30.82 7.28 -1.05
CA TYR A 128 29.57 7.96 -0.69
C TYR A 128 28.37 7.05 -0.87
N PHE A 129 28.33 6.28 -1.97
CA PHE A 129 27.30 5.27 -2.19
C PHE A 129 27.21 4.30 -1.02
N PHE A 130 28.31 3.59 -0.69
CA PHE A 130 28.28 2.56 0.34
C PHE A 130 28.02 3.13 1.74
N MET A 131 28.59 4.30 2.07
CA MET A 131 28.33 4.96 3.35
C MET A 131 26.84 5.29 3.52
N VAL A 132 26.25 6.00 2.57
CA VAL A 132 24.83 6.39 2.63
C VAL A 132 23.92 5.17 2.52
N PHE A 133 24.26 4.20 1.67
CA PHE A 133 23.51 2.95 1.52
C PHE A 133 23.43 2.17 2.84
N PHE A 134 24.54 1.91 3.52
CA PHE A 134 24.52 1.17 4.79
C PHE A 134 23.82 1.92 5.92
N VAL A 135 24.06 3.23 6.04
CA VAL A 135 23.34 4.08 7.01
C VAL A 135 21.84 4.06 6.72
N SER A 136 21.46 4.16 5.45
CA SER A 136 20.05 4.10 5.02
C SER A 136 19.42 2.74 5.29
N LEU A 137 20.13 1.61 5.08
CA LEU A 137 19.63 0.29 5.44
C LEU A 137 19.33 0.19 6.94
N MET A 138 20.25 0.68 7.78
CA MET A 138 20.10 0.64 9.23
C MET A 138 18.93 1.49 9.74
N ILE A 139 18.54 2.54 9.03
CA ILE A 139 17.45 3.43 9.43
C ILE A 139 16.13 3.00 8.79
N TYR A 140 16.07 2.89 7.47
CA TYR A 140 14.82 2.73 6.73
C TYR A 140 14.25 1.32 6.80
N ILE A 141 15.08 0.26 6.84
CA ILE A 141 14.55 -1.11 6.98
C ILE A 141 13.78 -1.26 8.30
N PRO A 142 14.38 -1.04 9.49
CA PRO A 142 13.65 -1.24 10.74
C PRO A 142 12.46 -0.29 10.84
N PHE A 143 12.61 0.97 10.40
CA PHE A 143 11.50 1.91 10.39
C PHE A 143 10.33 1.41 9.54
N LEU A 144 10.56 0.98 8.30
CA LEU A 144 9.49 0.55 7.39
C LEU A 144 8.90 -0.81 7.76
N VAL A 145 9.70 -1.73 8.31
CA VAL A 145 9.21 -3.00 8.85
C VAL A 145 8.30 -2.76 10.06
N LEU A 146 8.69 -1.85 10.97
CA LEU A 146 7.85 -1.47 12.10
C LEU A 146 6.58 -0.74 11.64
N LEU A 147 6.70 0.16 10.67
CA LEU A 147 5.55 0.90 10.12
C LEU A 147 4.57 -0.05 9.43
N SER A 148 5.05 -0.96 8.58
CA SER A 148 4.18 -1.92 7.88
C SER A 148 3.57 -2.93 8.83
N GLY A 149 4.33 -3.44 9.80
CA GLY A 149 3.84 -4.37 10.82
C GLY A 149 2.79 -3.75 11.73
N SER A 150 3.04 -2.52 12.21
CA SER A 150 2.10 -1.81 13.10
C SER A 150 0.81 -1.41 12.39
N THR A 151 0.89 -0.90 11.17
CA THR A 151 -0.30 -0.54 10.37
C THR A 151 -1.12 -1.78 10.02
N PHE A 152 -0.47 -2.89 9.64
CA PHE A 152 -1.14 -4.17 9.40
C PHE A 152 -1.84 -4.69 10.65
N HIS A 153 -1.17 -4.68 11.80
CA HIS A 153 -1.77 -5.12 13.06
C HIS A 153 -2.97 -4.26 13.47
N ALA A 154 -2.85 -2.92 13.33
CA ALA A 154 -3.94 -2.00 13.60
C ALA A 154 -5.15 -2.22 12.66
N ALA A 155 -4.88 -2.42 11.37
CA ALA A 155 -5.90 -2.70 10.37
C ALA A 155 -6.59 -4.04 10.64
N MET A 156 -5.82 -5.08 10.98
CA MET A 156 -6.35 -6.41 11.30
C MET A 156 -7.28 -6.38 12.52
N ASN A 157 -6.89 -5.66 13.58
CA ASN A 157 -7.72 -5.53 14.78
C ASN A 157 -9.02 -4.77 14.51
N ARG A 158 -9.00 -3.77 13.62
CA ARG A 158 -10.23 -3.09 13.19
C ARG A 158 -11.11 -4.00 12.35
N SER A 159 -10.50 -4.78 11.46
CA SER A 159 -11.21 -5.71 10.58
C SER A 159 -11.90 -6.82 11.35
N LYS A 160 -11.23 -7.43 12.33
CA LYS A 160 -11.85 -8.45 13.19
C LYS A 160 -13.06 -7.93 13.94
N LYS A 161 -12.95 -6.74 14.53
CA LYS A 161 -14.08 -6.09 15.23
C LYS A 161 -15.26 -5.79 14.30
N ALA A 162 -14.98 -5.42 13.06
CA ALA A 162 -16.03 -5.19 12.07
C ALA A 162 -16.74 -6.50 11.69
N ALA A 163 -15.98 -7.57 11.44
CA ALA A 163 -16.52 -8.88 11.10
C ALA A 163 -17.30 -9.53 12.26
N GLU A 164 -16.80 -9.44 13.50
CA GLU A 164 -17.50 -9.91 14.70
C GLU A 164 -18.84 -9.17 14.89
N LYS A 165 -18.85 -7.85 14.68
CA LYS A 165 -20.06 -7.05 14.81
C LYS A 165 -21.13 -7.44 13.78
N GLU A 166 -20.72 -7.74 12.54
CA GLU A 166 -21.62 -8.19 11.48
C GLU A 166 -22.26 -9.55 11.83
N LEU A 167 -21.48 -10.48 12.38
CA LEU A 167 -21.99 -11.77 12.86
C LEU A 167 -22.99 -11.62 14.01
N ASP A 168 -22.70 -10.74 14.98
CA ASP A 168 -23.61 -10.48 16.11
C ASP A 168 -24.94 -9.86 15.64
N GLU A 169 -24.91 -8.97 14.64
CA GLU A 169 -26.11 -8.37 14.05
C GLU A 169 -26.95 -9.43 13.31
N ASP A 170 -26.32 -10.30 12.53
CA ASP A 170 -26.99 -11.42 11.83
C ASP A 170 -27.64 -12.44 12.79
N GLU A 171 -27.01 -12.71 13.94
CA GLU A 171 -27.57 -13.60 14.97
C GLU A 171 -28.78 -12.99 15.69
N LEU A 172 -28.81 -11.67 15.88
CA LEU A 172 -29.93 -10.96 16.50
C LEU A 172 -31.15 -10.83 15.57
N GLU A 173 -30.95 -10.85 14.25
CA GLU A 173 -32.01 -10.77 13.25
C GLU A 173 -32.67 -12.12 12.89
N ARG A 174 -32.10 -13.26 13.34
CA ARG A 174 -32.66 -14.62 13.18
C ARG A 174 -33.61 -15.04 14.29
#